data_AF-A0A1U7LTI9-F1
#
_entry.id   AF-A0A1U7LTI9-F1
#
_cell.length_a   1.000
_cell.length_b   1.000
_cell.length_c   1.000
_cell.angle_alpha   90.00
_cell.angle_beta   90.00
_cell.angle_gamma   90.00
#
_symmetry.space_group_name_H-M   'P 1'
#
loop_
_entity.id
_entity.type
_entity.pdbx_description
1 polymer ?
#
loop_
_entity_poly.entity_id
_entity_poly.type
_entity_poly.pdbx_seq_one_letter_code
_entity_poly.pdbx_strand_id
1 'polypeptide(L)'
;MKDTRPKTFTNQYENDLHGNIGVSKVKKQIRDTSRLLKKDSIPANVRIDKERELKALNEKLAELSQGSLEKKISKKYNMVKFFGKHTPQKHSDRWRKEEGSPED
;
A
#
# COMPACT_ATOMS: atom_id res chain seq x y z
N MET A 1 -37.48 -1.90 -10.38
CA MET A 1 -36.87 -2.65 -9.25
C MET A 1 -35.37 -2.41 -9.31
N LYS A 2 -34.69 -2.08 -8.20
CA LYS A 2 -33.24 -1.82 -8.21
C LYS A 2 -32.53 -3.12 -7.82
N ASP A 3 -31.78 -3.70 -8.75
CA ASP A 3 -31.01 -4.93 -8.54
C ASP A 3 -29.88 -4.68 -7.53
N THR A 4 -30.14 -4.91 -6.24
CA THR A 4 -29.09 -4.94 -5.23
C THR A 4 -28.39 -6.29 -5.28
N ARG A 5 -27.34 -6.41 -6.11
CA ARG A 5 -26.45 -7.59 -6.07
C ARG A 5 -26.01 -7.84 -4.63
N PRO A 6 -26.13 -9.06 -4.09
CA PRO A 6 -25.73 -9.34 -2.72
C PRO A 6 -24.22 -9.10 -2.59
N LYS A 7 -23.84 -8.36 -1.55
CA LYS A 7 -22.44 -8.12 -1.21
C LYS A 7 -21.80 -9.49 -0.95
N THR A 8 -20.92 -9.92 -1.85
CA THR A 8 -20.25 -11.22 -1.73
C THR A 8 -19.62 -11.31 -0.34
N PHE A 9 -19.91 -12.40 0.37
CA PHE A 9 -19.27 -12.71 1.65
C PHE A 9 -17.80 -12.99 1.34
N THR A 10 -16.99 -11.94 1.30
CA THR A 10 -15.56 -12.07 1.01
C THR A 10 -14.94 -12.89 2.12
N ASN A 11 -14.39 -14.06 1.77
CA ASN A 11 -13.76 -14.97 2.72
C ASN A 11 -12.54 -14.28 3.35
N GLN A 12 -12.69 -13.92 4.62
CA GLN A 12 -11.71 -13.19 5.42
C GLN A 12 -10.46 -14.03 5.74
N TYR A 13 -10.52 -15.36 5.60
CA TYR A 13 -9.38 -16.27 5.78
C TYR A 13 -8.42 -16.28 4.59
N GLU A 14 -8.92 -16.19 3.36
CA GLU A 14 -8.11 -16.19 2.14
C GLU A 14 -7.19 -14.96 2.06
N ASN A 15 -7.69 -13.80 2.47
CA ASN A 15 -6.90 -12.55 2.46
C ASN A 15 -5.71 -12.59 3.43
N ASP A 16 -5.81 -13.39 4.51
CA ASP A 16 -4.73 -13.55 5.48
C ASP A 16 -3.62 -14.47 4.96
N LEU A 17 -3.98 -15.50 4.17
CA LEU A 17 -3.06 -16.45 3.55
C LEU A 17 -2.21 -15.80 2.45
N HIS A 18 -2.75 -14.81 1.74
CA HIS A 18 -2.04 -14.10 0.68
C HIS A 18 -1.24 -12.87 1.17
N GLY A 19 -1.05 -12.71 2.48
CA GLY A 19 -0.23 -11.63 3.07
C GLY A 19 -0.79 -10.22 2.86
N ASN A 20 -2.00 -10.08 2.32
CA ASN A 20 -2.68 -8.80 2.10
C ASN A 20 -3.48 -8.39 3.34
N ILE A 21 -2.77 -8.21 4.46
CA ILE A 21 -3.36 -7.78 5.72
C ILE A 21 -3.55 -6.25 5.69
N GLY A 22 -4.80 -5.80 5.86
CA GLY A 22 -5.11 -4.38 5.93
C GLY A 22 -4.55 -3.69 7.18
N VAL A 23 -4.28 -2.38 7.09
CA VAL A 23 -3.73 -1.55 8.18
C VAL A 23 -4.52 -1.68 9.49
N SER A 24 -5.85 -1.75 9.42
CA SER A 24 -6.73 -1.90 10.59
C SER A 24 -6.49 -3.21 11.33
N LYS A 25 -6.23 -4.30 10.60
CA LYS A 25 -6.00 -5.63 11.14
C LYS A 25 -4.62 -5.74 11.76
N VAL A 26 -3.58 -5.20 11.12
CA VAL A 26 -2.23 -5.09 11.71
C VAL A 26 -2.28 -4.31 13.03
N LYS A 27 -2.97 -3.15 13.05
CA LYS A 27 -3.18 -2.37 14.29
C LYS A 27 -3.91 -3.16 15.37
N LYS A 28 -4.88 -4.00 15.00
CA LYS A 28 -5.58 -4.87 15.95
C LYS A 28 -4.62 -5.89 16.56
N GLN A 29 -3.84 -6.59 15.72
CA GLN A 29 -2.84 -7.55 16.17
C GLN A 29 -1.81 -6.92 17.11
N ILE A 30 -1.28 -5.74 16.78
CA ILE A 30 -0.34 -5.00 17.66
C ILE A 30 -0.96 -4.76 19.03
N ARG A 31 -2.22 -4.29 19.10
CA ARG A 31 -2.90 -4.04 20.37
C ARG A 31 -3.10 -5.32 21.16
N ASP A 32 -3.52 -6.39 20.50
CA ASP A 32 -3.81 -7.66 21.15
C ASP A 32 -2.51 -8.30 21.70
N THR A 33 -1.42 -8.29 20.92
CA THR A 33 -0.09 -8.75 21.35
C THR A 33 0.48 -7.88 22.46
N SER A 34 0.32 -6.56 22.38
CA SER A 34 0.73 -5.63 23.45
C SER A 34 -0.03 -5.88 24.75
N ARG A 35 -1.35 -6.13 24.67
CA ARG A 35 -2.18 -6.47 25.84
C ARG A 35 -1.80 -7.82 26.43
N LEU A 36 -1.44 -8.78 25.58
CA LEU A 36 -0.94 -10.07 26.03
C LEU A 36 0.34 -9.86 26.84
N LEU A 37 1.36 -9.21 26.26
CA LEU A 37 2.66 -8.97 26.93
C LEU A 37 2.56 -8.22 28.26
N LYS A 38 1.52 -7.40 28.46
CA LYS A 38 1.25 -6.71 29.73
C LYS A 38 0.75 -7.63 30.85
N LYS A 39 0.41 -8.90 30.57
CA LYS A 39 -0.03 -9.85 31.59
C LYS A 39 1.18 -10.48 32.29
N ASP A 40 1.12 -10.54 33.62
CA ASP A 40 2.22 -11.07 34.44
C ASP A 40 2.37 -12.60 34.34
N SER A 41 1.29 -13.30 33.98
CA SER A 41 1.20 -14.78 34.02
C SER A 41 1.72 -15.51 32.76
N ILE A 42 2.62 -14.92 31.96
CA ILE A 42 3.05 -15.51 30.68
C ILE A 42 4.41 -16.21 30.81
N PRO A 43 4.57 -17.45 30.31
CA PRO A 43 5.86 -18.13 30.25
C PRO A 43 6.91 -17.35 29.45
N ALA A 44 8.17 -17.39 29.89
CA ALA A 44 9.26 -16.62 29.27
C ALA A 44 9.43 -16.89 27.76
N ASN A 45 9.32 -18.15 27.33
CA ASN A 45 9.45 -18.52 25.92
C ASN A 45 8.39 -17.81 25.05
N VAL A 46 7.13 -17.86 25.49
CA VAL A 46 6.01 -17.23 24.79
C VAL A 46 6.15 -15.71 24.78
N ARG A 47 6.71 -15.12 25.85
CA ARG A 47 6.97 -13.68 25.91
C ARG A 47 7.96 -13.24 24.83
N ILE A 48 9.09 -13.94 24.71
CA ILE A 48 10.12 -13.64 23.69
C ILE A 48 9.53 -13.75 22.27
N ASP A 49 8.76 -14.80 22.00
CA ASP A 49 8.13 -14.99 20.69
C ASP A 49 7.13 -13.86 20.37
N LYS A 50 6.35 -13.44 21.36
CA LYS A 50 5.38 -12.35 21.20
C LYS A 50 6.02 -10.98 21.08
N GLU A 51 7.16 -10.73 21.72
CA GLU A 51 7.95 -9.52 21.52
C GLU A 51 8.53 -9.43 20.10
N ARG A 52 9.05 -10.55 19.58
CA ARG A 52 9.51 -10.66 18.19
C ARG A 52 8.36 -10.43 17.20
N GLU A 53 7.21 -11.04 17.45
CA GLU A 53 6.01 -10.85 16.64
C GLU A 53 5.55 -9.38 16.67
N LEU A 54 5.55 -8.74 17.84
CA LEU A 54 5.20 -7.34 17.99
C LEU A 54 6.13 -6.43 17.18
N LYS A 55 7.43 -6.71 17.18
CA LYS A 55 8.41 -5.97 16.38
C LYS A 55 8.10 -6.10 14.89
N ALA A 56 7.88 -7.32 14.40
CA ALA A 56 7.54 -7.57 13.00
C ALA A 56 6.23 -6.87 12.58
N LEU A 57 5.21 -6.88 13.45
CA LEU A 57 3.94 -6.19 13.18
C LEU A 57 4.11 -4.67 13.10
N ASN A 58 4.99 -4.07 13.90
CA ASN A 58 5.28 -2.63 13.85
C ASN A 58 6.02 -2.25 12.57
N GLU A 59 7.00 -3.04 12.14
CA GLU A 59 7.68 -2.88 10.84
C GLU A 59 6.66 -2.96 9.70
N LYS A 60 5.76 -3.95 9.76
CA LYS A 60 4.69 -4.08 8.75
C LYS A 60 3.75 -2.89 8.71
N LEU A 61 3.41 -2.33 9.88
CA LEU A 61 2.59 -1.12 9.95
C LEU A 61 3.28 0.08 9.30
N ALA A 62 4.60 0.21 9.49
CA ALA A 62 5.39 1.27 8.87
C ALA A 62 5.37 1.15 7.34
N GLU A 63 5.64 -0.04 6.79
CA GLU A 63 5.57 -0.30 5.34
C GLU A 63 4.21 0.07 4.76
N LEU A 64 3.12 -0.40 5.37
CA LEU A 64 1.77 -0.12 4.90
C LEU A 64 1.43 1.37 4.97
N SER A 65 1.95 2.08 5.98
CA SER A 65 1.76 3.52 6.10
C SER A 65 2.47 4.29 4.97
N GLN A 66 3.70 3.88 4.62
CA GLN A 66 4.45 4.46 3.50
C GLN A 66 3.75 4.20 2.17
N GLY A 67 3.35 2.94 1.90
CA GLY A 67 2.60 2.62 0.70
C GLY A 67 1.27 3.38 0.59
N SER A 68 0.64 3.72 1.72
CA SER A 68 -0.56 4.58 1.72
C SER A 68 -0.26 6.03 1.35
N LEU A 69 0.89 6.56 1.79
CA LEU A 69 1.36 7.90 1.47
C LEU A 69 1.75 7.99 -0.01
N GLU A 70 2.51 7.02 -0.50
CA GLU A 70 2.89 6.90 -1.92
C GLU A 70 1.66 6.87 -2.82
N LYS A 71 0.64 6.09 -2.46
CA LYS A 71 -0.64 6.06 -3.20
C LYS A 71 -1.32 7.43 -3.22
N LYS A 72 -1.30 8.18 -2.11
CA LYS A 72 -1.86 9.55 -2.05
C LYS A 72 -1.08 10.51 -2.94
N ILE A 73 0.25 10.48 -2.88
CA ILE A 73 1.13 11.33 -3.68
C ILE A 73 0.97 11.01 -5.16
N SER A 74 1.00 9.72 -5.53
CA SER A 74 0.75 9.27 -6.90
C SER A 74 -0.59 9.81 -7.40
N LYS A 75 -1.69 9.59 -6.69
CA LYS A 75 -3.00 10.13 -7.10
C LYS A 75 -3.00 11.65 -7.30
N LYS A 76 -2.32 12.41 -6.42
CA LYS A 76 -2.25 13.87 -6.49
C LYS A 76 -1.46 14.36 -7.71
N TYR A 77 -0.33 13.72 -8.02
CA TYR A 77 0.61 14.22 -9.04
C TYR A 77 0.59 13.43 -10.36
N ASN A 78 -0.17 12.33 -10.45
CA ASN A 78 -0.22 11.51 -11.66
C ASN A 78 -0.60 12.33 -12.90
N MET A 79 -1.61 13.20 -12.80
CA MET A 79 -2.03 14.03 -13.93
C MET A 79 -1.02 15.13 -14.27
N VAL A 80 -0.44 15.79 -13.25
CA VAL A 80 0.60 16.81 -13.46
C VAL A 80 1.82 16.20 -14.17
N LYS A 81 2.25 15.01 -13.73
CA LYS A 81 3.36 14.28 -14.36
C LYS A 81 3.00 13.79 -15.76
N PHE A 82 1.77 13.32 -15.99
CA PHE A 82 1.28 12.89 -17.29
C PHE A 82 1.32 14.03 -18.31
N PHE A 83 0.67 15.16 -18.01
CA PHE A 83 0.68 16.32 -18.91
C PHE A 83 2.07 16.94 -19.04
N GLY A 84 2.82 17.02 -17.95
CA GLY A 84 4.21 17.48 -17.96
C GLY A 84 5.16 16.59 -18.78
N LYS A 85 4.85 15.31 -18.99
CA LYS A 85 5.62 14.41 -19.89
C LYS A 85 5.17 14.52 -21.34
N HIS A 86 3.86 14.62 -21.59
CA HIS A 86 3.33 14.65 -22.95
C HIS A 86 3.66 15.94 -23.70
N THR A 87 3.73 17.09 -23.02
CA THR A 87 4.01 18.37 -23.69
C THR A 87 5.46 18.47 -24.20
N PRO A 88 6.51 18.18 -23.39
CA PRO A 88 7.89 18.17 -23.87
C PRO A 88 8.14 17.10 -24.94
N GLN A 89 7.54 15.91 -24.81
CA GLN A 89 7.65 14.86 -25.83
C GLN A 89 7.08 15.32 -27.18
N LYS A 90 5.91 15.96 -27.17
CA LYS A 90 5.33 16.54 -28.39
C LYS A 90 6.22 17.61 -29.00
N HIS A 91 6.87 18.43 -28.17
CA HIS A 91 7.86 19.39 -28.66
C HIS A 91 9.03 18.67 -29.32
N SER A 92 9.70 17.73 -28.63
CA SER A 92 10.85 17.01 -29.22
C SER A 92 10.51 16.28 -30.51
N ASP A 93 9.31 15.67 -30.58
CA ASP A 93 8.85 14.97 -31.78
C ASP A 93 8.58 15.95 -32.94
N ARG A 94 8.13 17.18 -32.64
CA ARG A 94 7.96 18.25 -33.63
C ARG A 94 9.31 18.74 -34.15
N TRP A 95 10.26 19.06 -33.27
CA TRP A 95 11.61 19.49 -33.66
C TRP A 95 12.30 18.46 -34.56
N ARG A 96 12.21 17.17 -34.23
CA ARG A 96 12.72 16.08 -35.07
C ARG A 96 12.09 16.01 -36.46
N LYS A 97 10.80 16.36 -36.58
CA LYS A 97 10.07 16.35 -37.87
C LYS A 97 10.46 17.54 -38.76
N GLU A 98 10.76 18.67 -38.15
CA GLU A 98 11.19 19.90 -38.83
C GLU A 98 12.63 19.77 -39.35
N GLU A 99 13.57 19.20 -38.58
CA GLU A 99 14.95 18.92 -39.05
C GLU A 99 15.05 17.79 -40.09
N GLY A 100 14.02 16.92 -40.18
CA GLY A 100 13.96 15.81 -41.13
C GLY A 100 13.33 16.17 -42.48
N SER A 101 12.93 17.43 -42.70
CA SER A 101 12.50 17.91 -44.02
C SER A 101 13.73 18.54 -44.70
N PRO A 102 14.26 17.94 -45.79
CA PRO A 102 15.38 18.52 -46.51
C PRO A 102 15.01 19.92 -46.98
N GLU A 103 15.89 20.90 -46.72
CA GLU A 103 15.87 22.18 -47.43
C GLU A 103 15.98 21.89 -48.94
N ASP A 104 15.13 22.55 -49.76
CA ASP A 104 15.01 22.36 -51.22
C ASP A 104 16.34 22.43 -51.98
#